data_AF-A0A8T3UUE5-F1
#
_entry.id   AF-A0A8T3UUE5-F1
#
_cell.length_a   1.000
_cell.length_b   1.000
_cell.length_c   1.000
_cell.angle_alpha   90.00
_cell.angle_beta   90.00
_cell.angle_gamma   90.00
#
_symmetry.space_group_name_H-M   'P 1'
#
loop_
_entity.id
_entity.type
_entity.pdbx_description
1 polymer ?
#
loop_
_entity_poly.entity_id
_entity_poly.type
_entity_poly.pdbx_seq_one_letter_code
_entity_poly.pdbx_strand_id
1 'polypeptide(L)'
;MEKPFISVIVTAYNRKQFILEALNSIINQTLSRDKYEVIVTKNFEDKDIDKFISDNDMKNILFTEPGIGMRLADAIKLCQGDVITFLDDDDIYSKDRLERVYDVFKNYNVGFYHNGSIRNKIDEDYLDLIKRLEVTDANNYKIIEYPYKSRAYVRNWGNDSSIAIT
;
A
#
# COMPACT_ATOMS: atom_id res chain seq x y z
N MET A 1 -6.13 19.32 -12.23
CA MET A 1 -6.63 17.97 -11.93
C MET A 1 -7.33 18.03 -10.57
N GLU A 2 -8.33 17.18 -10.33
CA GLU A 2 -8.88 17.04 -8.99
C GLU A 2 -7.80 16.47 -8.04
N LYS A 3 -7.89 16.82 -6.75
CA LYS A 3 -6.99 16.32 -5.70
C LYS A 3 -7.11 14.79 -5.63
N PRO A 4 -5.99 14.01 -5.65
CA PRO A 4 -6.06 12.56 -5.47
C PRO A 4 -6.61 12.24 -4.07
N PHE A 5 -7.28 11.10 -3.92
CA PHE A 5 -7.73 10.63 -2.61
C PHE A 5 -6.65 9.82 -1.89
N ILE A 6 -5.89 9.01 -2.64
CA ILE A 6 -4.82 8.15 -2.11
C ILE A 6 -3.46 8.61 -2.63
N SER A 7 -2.47 8.73 -1.75
CA SER A 7 -1.06 8.85 -2.12
C SER A 7 -0.36 7.50 -1.86
N VAL A 8 0.20 6.90 -2.90
CA VAL A 8 1.00 5.68 -2.80
C VAL A 8 2.47 6.06 -2.73
N ILE A 9 3.13 5.76 -1.61
CA ILE A 9 4.59 5.92 -1.47
C ILE A 9 5.26 4.59 -1.83
N VAL A 10 6.13 4.62 -2.84
CA VAL A 10 6.94 3.48 -3.27
C VAL A 10 8.37 3.67 -2.82
N THR A 11 8.90 2.74 -2.04
CA THR A 11 10.26 2.80 -1.48
C THR A 11 11.21 1.87 -2.21
N ALA A 12 12.36 2.39 -2.64
CA ALA A 12 13.43 1.57 -3.21
C ALA A 12 14.83 1.93 -2.70
N TYR A 13 15.66 0.92 -2.44
CA TYR A 13 17.05 1.14 -1.99
C TYR A 13 18.02 0.13 -2.62
N ASN A 14 18.83 0.60 -3.57
CA ASN A 14 19.81 -0.16 -4.34
C ASN A 14 19.24 -1.43 -4.98
N ARG A 15 17.97 -1.40 -5.39
CA ARG A 15 17.18 -2.55 -5.84
C ARG A 15 16.40 -2.24 -7.11
N LYS A 16 17.16 -1.89 -8.16
CA LYS A 16 16.64 -1.53 -9.48
C LYS A 16 15.77 -2.61 -10.13
N GLN A 17 16.10 -3.88 -9.88
CA GLN A 17 15.55 -5.01 -10.60
C GLN A 17 14.08 -5.32 -10.30
N PHE A 18 13.53 -4.86 -9.17
CA PHE A 18 12.16 -5.20 -8.75
C PHE A 18 11.18 -4.03 -8.90
N ILE A 19 11.67 -2.79 -8.78
CA ILE A 19 10.82 -1.60 -8.71
C ILE A 19 9.90 -1.43 -9.93
N LEU A 20 10.32 -1.84 -11.14
CA LEU A 20 9.44 -1.73 -12.31
C LEU A 20 8.22 -2.63 -12.20
N GLU A 21 8.33 -3.82 -11.61
CA GLU A 21 7.19 -4.70 -11.38
C GLU A 21 6.24 -4.11 -10.33
N ALA A 22 6.81 -3.58 -9.24
CA ALA A 22 6.05 -2.88 -8.20
C ALA A 22 5.27 -1.68 -8.78
N LEU A 23 5.93 -0.80 -9.55
CA LEU A 23 5.28 0.36 -10.17
C LEU A 23 4.22 -0.04 -11.21
N ASN A 24 4.48 -1.08 -12.00
CA ASN A 24 3.49 -1.62 -12.93
C ASN A 24 2.25 -2.14 -12.20
N SER A 25 2.39 -2.73 -11.01
CA SER A 25 1.25 -3.20 -10.22
C SER A 25 0.32 -2.06 -9.78
N ILE A 26 0.87 -0.86 -9.54
CA ILE A 26 0.13 0.35 -9.16
C ILE A 26 -0.59 0.97 -10.36
N ILE A 27 -0.01 0.93 -11.56
CA ILE A 27 -0.67 1.47 -12.77
C ILE A 27 -1.84 0.57 -13.20
N ASN A 28 -1.75 -0.74 -12.95
CA ASN A 28 -2.75 -1.72 -13.34
C ASN A 28 -3.83 -1.95 -12.27
N GLN A 29 -4.24 -0.89 -11.57
CA GLN A 29 -5.30 -0.94 -10.56
C GLN A 29 -6.69 -0.78 -11.18
N THR A 30 -7.72 -1.35 -10.54
CA THR A 30 -9.13 -1.16 -10.92
C THR A 30 -9.65 0.22 -10.56
N LEU A 31 -9.09 0.84 -9.51
CA LEU A 31 -9.38 2.22 -9.12
C LEU A 31 -8.90 3.18 -10.22
N SER A 32 -9.74 4.17 -10.55
CA SER A 32 -9.41 5.17 -11.58
C SER A 32 -8.17 5.99 -11.23
N ARG A 33 -7.31 6.26 -12.24
CA ARG A 33 -6.00 6.91 -12.08
C ARG A 33 -6.05 8.32 -11.50
N ASP A 34 -7.17 9.04 -11.65
CA ASP A 34 -7.40 10.36 -11.07
C ASP A 34 -7.64 10.33 -9.54
N LYS A 35 -7.92 9.15 -8.97
CA LYS A 35 -8.18 8.99 -7.53
C LYS A 35 -6.91 8.74 -6.71
N TYR A 36 -5.77 8.53 -7.34
CA TYR A 36 -4.52 8.31 -6.63
C TYR A 36 -3.32 8.93 -7.33
N GLU A 37 -2.29 9.21 -6.55
CA GLU A 37 -0.97 9.60 -7.04
C GLU A 37 0.09 8.63 -6.54
N VAL A 38 1.27 8.67 -7.15
CA VAL A 38 2.40 7.81 -6.80
C VAL A 38 3.63 8.67 -6.56
N ILE A 39 4.25 8.45 -5.41
CA ILE A 39 5.49 9.09 -4.98
C ILE A 39 6.55 8.00 -4.86
N VAL A 40 7.52 8.01 -5.75
CA VAL A 40 8.63 7.05 -5.76
C VAL A 40 9.82 7.69 -5.05
N THR A 41 10.25 7.10 -3.93
CA THR A 41 11.45 7.50 -3.21
C THR A 41 12.53 6.43 -3.39
N LYS A 42 13.61 6.80 -4.10
CA LYS A 42 14.72 5.89 -4.44
C LYS A 42 16.10 6.53 -4.28
N ASN A 43 17.14 5.70 -4.12
CA ASN A 43 18.52 6.15 -3.88
C ASN A 43 19.47 6.02 -5.07
N PHE A 44 18.93 5.74 -6.25
CA PHE A 44 19.70 5.47 -7.45
C PHE A 44 19.09 6.19 -8.65
N GLU A 45 19.91 6.56 -9.61
CA GLU A 45 19.47 6.97 -10.95
C GLU A 45 19.46 5.77 -11.88
N ASP A 46 18.46 5.72 -12.75
CA ASP A 46 18.35 4.69 -13.77
C ASP A 46 17.45 5.16 -14.91
N LYS A 47 18.00 5.20 -16.13
CA LYS A 47 17.34 5.82 -17.28
C LYS A 47 15.96 5.22 -17.56
N ASP A 48 15.82 3.91 -17.47
CA ASP A 48 14.58 3.23 -17.84
C ASP A 48 13.53 3.38 -16.73
N ILE A 49 13.95 3.30 -15.47
CA ILE A 49 13.07 3.52 -14.32
C ILE A 49 12.63 4.98 -14.23
N ASP A 50 13.55 5.93 -14.39
CA ASP A 50 13.26 7.37 -14.35
C ASP A 50 12.33 7.78 -15.49
N LYS A 51 12.53 7.20 -16.68
CA LYS A 51 11.61 7.38 -17.80
C LYS A 51 10.23 6.80 -17.49
N PHE A 52 10.16 5.59 -16.92
CA PHE A 52 8.89 4.96 -16.56
C PHE A 52 8.09 5.81 -15.55
N ILE A 53 8.76 6.32 -14.52
CA ILE A 53 8.16 7.20 -13.50
C ILE A 53 7.61 8.48 -14.16
N SER A 54 8.41 9.11 -15.03
CA SER A 54 8.02 10.32 -15.77
C SER A 54 6.85 10.09 -16.73
N ASP A 55 6.89 9.02 -17.53
CA ASP A 55 5.87 8.69 -18.52
C ASP A 55 4.50 8.39 -17.89
N ASN A 56 4.47 7.98 -16.61
CA ASN A 56 3.26 7.63 -15.88
C ASN A 56 2.81 8.72 -14.88
N ASP A 57 3.34 9.94 -14.98
CA ASP A 57 3.00 11.08 -14.12
C ASP A 57 3.13 10.75 -12.62
N MET A 58 4.28 10.18 -12.27
CA MET A 58 4.65 9.85 -10.88
C MET A 58 5.74 10.80 -10.39
N LYS A 59 5.74 11.11 -9.09
CA LYS A 59 6.77 11.97 -8.47
C LYS A 59 8.02 11.12 -8.20
N ASN A 60 9.19 11.60 -8.62
CA ASN A 60 10.48 10.96 -8.35
C ASN A 60 11.26 11.74 -7.28
N ILE A 61 11.59 11.10 -6.17
CA ILE A 61 12.41 11.67 -5.11
C ILE A 61 13.71 10.87 -5.07
N LEU A 62 14.80 11.50 -5.48
CA LEU A 62 16.13 10.93 -5.34
C LEU A 62 16.72 11.33 -4.00
N PHE A 63 17.21 10.36 -3.23
CA PHE A 63 17.89 10.60 -1.97
C PHE A 63 19.29 9.99 -1.98
N THR A 64 20.27 10.71 -1.44
CA THR A 64 21.66 10.26 -1.34
C THR A 64 22.06 9.86 0.07
N GLU A 65 21.31 10.33 1.08
CA GLU A 65 21.60 10.10 2.48
C GLU A 65 20.99 8.78 3.00
N PRO A 66 21.68 8.11 3.94
CA PRO A 66 21.17 6.89 4.56
C PRO A 66 19.98 7.15 5.50
N GLY A 67 19.17 6.12 5.74
CA GLY A 67 18.09 6.12 6.72
C GLY A 67 16.69 6.18 6.09
N ILE A 68 15.87 5.16 6.32
CA ILE A 68 14.54 5.05 5.71
C ILE A 68 13.53 6.06 6.24
N GLY A 69 13.62 6.42 7.53
CA GLY A 69 12.65 7.33 8.16
C GLY A 69 12.65 8.74 7.56
N MET A 70 13.82 9.30 7.29
CA MET A 70 13.93 10.65 6.70
C MET A 70 13.31 10.68 5.29
N ARG A 71 13.48 9.61 4.53
CA ARG A 71 13.01 9.47 3.15
C ARG A 71 11.51 9.34 3.06
N LEU A 72 10.95 8.54 3.97
CA LEU A 72 9.51 8.44 4.13
C LEU A 72 8.92 9.78 4.59
N ALA A 73 9.58 10.48 5.53
CA ALA A 73 9.11 11.78 5.98
C ALA A 73 9.05 12.82 4.85
N ASP A 74 10.05 12.84 3.97
CA ASP A 74 10.04 13.75 2.80
C ASP A 74 9.01 13.33 1.74
N ALA A 75 8.83 12.03 1.50
CA ALA A 75 7.76 11.53 0.64
C ALA A 75 6.37 11.90 1.17
N ILE A 76 6.14 11.75 2.49
CA ILE A 76 4.88 12.09 3.16
C ILE A 76 4.54 13.57 3.00
N LYS A 77 5.52 14.48 3.08
CA LYS A 77 5.30 15.92 2.87
C LYS A 77 4.81 16.27 1.46
N LEU A 78 5.05 15.38 0.48
CA LEU A 78 4.67 15.57 -0.92
C LEU A 78 3.35 14.89 -1.28
N CYS A 79 2.82 14.07 -0.39
CA CYS A 79 1.49 13.48 -0.51
C CYS A 79 0.42 14.57 -0.44
N GLN A 80 -0.53 14.47 -1.35
CA GLN A 80 -1.71 15.31 -1.45
C GLN A 80 -2.98 14.52 -1.12
N GLY A 81 -2.95 13.20 -1.15
CA GLY A 81 -4.06 12.33 -0.78
C GLY A 81 -4.46 12.47 0.68
N ASP A 82 -5.73 12.21 0.95
CA ASP A 82 -6.25 12.10 2.33
C ASP A 82 -5.81 10.79 2.98
N VAL A 83 -5.48 9.78 2.17
CA VAL A 83 -5.00 8.47 2.63
C VAL A 83 -3.61 8.20 2.05
N ILE A 84 -2.67 7.76 2.88
CA ILE A 84 -1.33 7.35 2.47
C ILE A 84 -1.23 5.83 2.57
N THR A 85 -0.72 5.17 1.54
CA THR A 85 -0.36 3.75 1.58
C THR A 85 1.04 3.53 1.01
N PHE A 86 1.66 2.41 1.37
CA PHE A 86 3.06 2.11 1.07
C PHE A 86 3.19 0.85 0.22
N LEU A 87 4.16 0.84 -0.70
CA LEU A 87 4.59 -0.34 -1.44
C LEU A 87 6.13 -0.40 -1.46
N ASP A 88 6.69 -1.53 -1.01
CA ASP A 88 8.12 -1.78 -1.15
C ASP A 88 8.47 -2.24 -2.57
N ASP A 89 9.72 -2.00 -2.98
CA ASP A 89 10.19 -2.30 -4.34
C ASP A 89 10.13 -3.78 -4.74
N ASP A 90 10.10 -4.71 -3.77
CA ASP A 90 10.02 -6.15 -3.96
C ASP A 90 8.62 -6.75 -3.72
N ASP A 91 7.61 -5.90 -3.55
CA ASP A 91 6.21 -6.29 -3.39
C ASP A 91 5.34 -5.91 -4.62
N ILE A 92 4.16 -6.51 -4.71
CA ILE A 92 3.20 -6.30 -5.81
C ILE A 92 1.80 -6.11 -5.23
N TYR A 93 1.12 -5.05 -5.63
CA TYR A 93 -0.30 -4.89 -5.32
C TYR A 93 -1.17 -5.83 -6.17
N SER A 94 -2.13 -6.49 -5.51
CA SER A 94 -3.30 -7.04 -6.19
C SER A 94 -4.06 -5.94 -6.95
N LYS A 95 -4.69 -6.28 -8.09
CA LYS A 95 -5.29 -5.30 -9.02
C LYS A 95 -6.39 -4.43 -8.40
N ASP A 96 -7.06 -4.93 -7.37
CA ASP A 96 -8.16 -4.27 -6.67
C ASP A 96 -7.73 -3.69 -5.31
N ARG A 97 -6.41 -3.63 -5.03
CA ARG A 97 -5.86 -3.16 -3.76
C ARG A 97 -6.30 -1.73 -3.43
N LEU A 98 -6.11 -0.79 -4.35
CA LEU A 98 -6.42 0.62 -4.12
C LEU A 98 -7.93 0.86 -4.06
N GLU A 99 -8.72 0.12 -4.82
CA GLU A 99 -10.19 0.18 -4.77
C GLU A 99 -10.69 -0.23 -3.38
N ARG A 100 -10.16 -1.31 -2.80
CA ARG A 100 -10.50 -1.71 -1.43
C ARG A 100 -10.10 -0.67 -0.38
N VAL A 101 -8.91 -0.06 -0.51
CA VAL A 101 -8.47 1.02 0.39
C VAL A 101 -9.43 2.20 0.28
N TYR A 102 -9.75 2.61 -0.95
CA TYR A 102 -10.68 3.71 -1.23
C TYR A 102 -12.03 3.46 -0.57
N ASP A 103 -12.63 2.29 -0.80
CA ASP A 103 -13.94 1.94 -0.26
C ASP A 103 -13.96 1.91 1.28
N VAL A 104 -12.90 1.40 1.90
CA VAL A 104 -12.80 1.36 3.37
C VAL A 104 -12.79 2.76 3.96
N PHE A 105 -11.92 3.65 3.48
CA PHE A 105 -11.81 5.01 4.00
C PHE A 105 -12.96 5.94 3.58
N LYS A 106 -13.69 5.61 2.50
CA LYS A 106 -14.90 6.35 2.11
C LYS A 106 -16.14 5.96 2.91
N ASN A 107 -16.30 4.68 3.20
CA ASN A 107 -17.54 4.17 3.81
C ASN A 107 -17.47 4.07 5.35
N TYR A 108 -16.27 4.11 5.92
CA TYR A 108 -16.06 3.97 7.36
C TYR A 108 -15.15 5.06 7.90
N ASN A 109 -15.41 5.51 9.13
CA ASN A 109 -14.53 6.41 9.85
C ASN A 109 -13.37 5.62 10.47
N VAL A 110 -12.29 5.44 9.69
CA VAL A 110 -11.11 4.66 10.09
C VAL A 110 -9.85 5.51 10.04
N GLY A 111 -8.98 5.34 11.03
CA GLY A 111 -7.65 5.99 11.06
C GLY A 111 -6.53 5.13 10.44
N PHE A 112 -6.77 3.82 10.34
CA PHE A 112 -5.77 2.83 9.96
C PHE A 112 -6.45 1.63 9.31
N TYR A 113 -5.83 1.09 8.26
CA TYR A 113 -6.25 -0.11 7.58
C TYR A 113 -5.03 -0.99 7.25
N HIS A 114 -5.08 -2.25 7.69
CA HIS A 114 -4.09 -3.26 7.38
C HIS A 114 -4.78 -4.45 6.71
N ASN A 115 -4.18 -5.00 5.67
CA ASN A 115 -4.72 -6.18 5.01
C ASN A 115 -4.68 -7.40 5.92
N GLY A 116 -5.85 -7.94 6.24
CA GLY A 116 -5.97 -9.26 6.84
C GLY A 116 -5.60 -10.33 5.82
N SER A 117 -4.40 -10.90 5.94
CA SER A 117 -4.08 -12.17 5.32
C SER A 117 -4.85 -13.26 6.06
N ILE A 118 -5.93 -13.82 5.47
CA ILE A 118 -6.49 -15.07 6.00
C ILE A 118 -5.54 -16.20 5.60
N ARG A 119 -4.60 -16.55 6.48
CA ARG A 119 -3.88 -17.81 6.37
C ARG A 119 -4.78 -18.91 6.92
N ASN A 120 -5.42 -19.67 6.03
CA ASN A 120 -6.04 -20.93 6.40
C ASN A 120 -4.93 -21.95 6.73
N LYS A 121 -4.45 -21.91 7.97
CA LYS A 121 -4.09 -23.12 8.69
C LYS A 121 -5.01 -23.12 9.90
N ILE A 122 -6.09 -23.88 9.79
CA ILE A 122 -7.12 -23.99 10.81
C ILE A 122 -6.46 -24.67 12.02
N ASP A 123 -5.99 -23.88 12.97
CA ASP A 123 -5.99 -24.28 14.38
C ASP A 123 -7.22 -23.59 14.97
N GLU A 124 -8.18 -24.39 15.44
CA GLU A 124 -9.48 -23.94 15.97
C GLU A 124 -9.34 -22.87 17.07
N ASP A 125 -8.19 -22.82 17.76
CA ASP A 125 -7.86 -21.84 18.80
C ASP A 125 -7.76 -20.38 18.32
N TYR A 126 -7.41 -20.13 17.05
CA TYR A 126 -7.24 -18.74 16.57
C TYR A 126 -8.57 -18.01 16.37
N LEU A 127 -9.64 -18.73 16.03
CA LEU A 127 -10.98 -18.14 15.84
C LEU A 127 -11.61 -17.74 17.19
N ASP A 128 -11.31 -18.48 18.25
CA ASP A 128 -11.77 -18.14 19.60
C ASP A 128 -10.97 -16.98 20.21
N LEU A 129 -9.69 -16.82 19.85
CA LEU A 129 -8.90 -15.65 20.23
C LEU A 129 -9.43 -14.36 19.58
N ILE A 130 -9.80 -14.41 18.30
CA ILE A 130 -10.34 -13.27 17.54
C ILE A 130 -11.76 -12.90 18.00
N LYS A 131 -12.64 -13.88 18.26
CA LYS A 131 -13.98 -13.61 18.83
C LYS A 131 -13.93 -12.96 20.21
N ARG A 132 -12.84 -13.16 20.97
CA ARG A 132 -12.63 -12.51 22.27
C ARG A 132 -11.99 -11.13 22.18
N LEU A 133 -11.55 -10.73 20.99
CA LEU A 133 -10.99 -9.40 20.72
C LEU A 133 -12.05 -8.43 20.16
N GLU A 134 -13.27 -8.44 20.71
CA GLU A 134 -14.05 -7.21 20.86
C GLU A 134 -13.30 -6.27 21.83
N VAL A 135 -12.11 -5.85 21.45
CA VAL A 135 -11.35 -4.85 22.18
C VAL A 135 -11.91 -3.50 21.73
N THR A 136 -12.97 -3.06 22.39
CA THR A 136 -13.15 -1.63 22.63
C THR A 136 -11.96 -1.18 23.48
N ASP A 137 -10.85 -0.88 22.83
CA ASP A 137 -9.77 -0.16 23.48
C ASP A 137 -10.28 1.26 23.77
N ALA A 138 -9.74 1.90 24.79
CA ALA A 138 -10.25 3.15 25.38
C ALA A 138 -10.33 4.39 24.43
N ASN A 139 -10.11 4.19 23.12
CA ASN A 139 -9.99 5.20 22.07
C ASN A 139 -10.97 5.03 20.88
N ASN A 140 -12.03 4.22 20.98
CA ASN A 140 -13.11 4.13 19.96
C ASN A 140 -12.68 3.73 18.53
N TYR A 141 -11.79 2.75 18.36
CA TYR A 141 -11.51 2.20 17.02
C TYR A 141 -12.41 1.00 16.70
N LYS A 142 -13.02 0.99 15.50
CA LYS A 142 -13.83 -0.13 15.01
C LYS A 142 -12.96 -1.08 14.19
N ILE A 143 -12.82 -2.32 14.66
CA ILE A 143 -12.22 -3.41 13.88
C ILE A 143 -13.30 -3.93 12.92
N ILE A 144 -13.03 -3.90 11.61
CA ILE A 144 -13.92 -4.44 10.58
C ILE A 144 -13.23 -5.65 9.96
N GLU A 145 -13.76 -6.84 10.22
CA GLU A 145 -13.34 -8.06 9.53
C GLU A 145 -14.16 -8.27 8.26
N TYR A 146 -13.48 -8.59 7.15
CA TYR A 146 -14.12 -8.99 5.90
C TYR A 146 -14.11 -10.52 5.76
N PRO A 147 -15.26 -11.17 5.46
CA PRO A 147 -15.31 -12.60 5.22
C PRO A 147 -14.73 -12.93 3.84
N TYR A 148 -13.52 -13.48 3.77
CA TYR A 148 -12.94 -13.96 2.50
C TYR A 148 -13.07 -15.49 2.35
N LYS A 149 -13.54 -15.93 1.17
CA LYS A 149 -13.29 -17.27 0.64
C LYS A 149 -11.98 -17.26 -0.15
N SER A 150 -10.94 -17.92 0.36
CA SER A 150 -9.74 -18.20 -0.44
C SER A 150 -9.94 -19.47 -1.27
N ARG A 151 -9.76 -19.37 -2.60
CA ARG A 151 -9.29 -20.49 -3.41
C ARG A 151 -7.79 -20.30 -3.53
N ALA A 152 -7.03 -21.08 -2.76
CA ALA A 152 -5.58 -21.05 -2.79
C ALA A 152 -5.08 -21.50 -4.16
N TYR A 153 -4.64 -20.56 -4.99
CA TYR A 153 -3.57 -20.84 -5.93
C TYR A 153 -2.28 -20.57 -5.18
N VAL A 154 -1.60 -21.64 -4.76
CA VAL A 154 -0.20 -21.55 -4.35
C VAL A 154 0.60 -21.20 -5.60
N ARG A 155 0.73 -19.91 -5.89
CA ARG A 155 1.75 -19.36 -6.80
C ARG A 155 2.26 -18.04 -6.24
N ASN A 156 3.51 -18.10 -5.79
CA ASN A 156 4.48 -17.03 -5.56
C ASN A 156 4.03 -15.86 -4.66
N TRP A 157 4.64 -15.81 -3.46
CA TRP A 157 4.95 -14.62 -2.65
C TRP A 157 4.42 -13.25 -3.15
N GLY A 158 3.11 -13.06 -3.17
CA GLY A 158 2.50 -11.75 -3.24
C GLY A 158 2.24 -11.29 -1.81
N ASN A 159 3.15 -10.51 -1.24
CA ASN A 159 2.86 -9.81 0.00
C ASN A 159 1.86 -8.70 -0.33
N ASP A 160 0.60 -8.88 0.06
CA ASP A 160 -0.38 -7.78 0.15
C ASP A 160 -0.14 -6.93 1.43
N SER A 161 1.05 -6.99 2.03
CA SER A 161 1.42 -6.42 3.34
C SER A 161 1.63 -4.91 3.26
N SER A 162 0.60 -4.15 2.93
CA SER A 162 0.63 -2.69 2.94
C SER A 162 -0.31 -2.13 3.98
N ILE A 163 0.16 -1.08 4.66
CA ILE A 163 -0.62 -0.27 5.59
C ILE A 163 -1.20 0.91 4.82
N ALA A 164 -2.43 1.31 5.14
CA ALA A 164 -3.01 2.58 4.74
C ALA A 164 -3.41 3.38 5.99
N ILE A 165 -3.09 4.67 6.01
CA ILE A 165 -3.35 5.60 7.12
C ILE A 165 -3.91 6.92 6.60
N THR A 166 -4.61 7.65 7.44
CA THR A 166 -5.10 9.02 7.18
C THR A 166 -4.34 10.06 8.00
#